data_AF-A0A1B6G034-F1
#
_entry.id   AF-A0A1B6G034-F1
#
_cell.length_a   1.000
_cell.length_b   1.000
_cell.length_c   1.000
_cell.angle_alpha   90.00
_cell.angle_beta   90.00
_cell.angle_gamma   90.00
#
_symmetry.space_group_name_H-M   'P 1'
#
loop_
_entity.id
_entity.type
_entity.pdbx_description
1 polymer ?
#
loop_
_entity_poly.entity_id
_entity_poly.type
_entity_poly.pdbx_seq_one_letter_code
_entity_poly.pdbx_strand_id
1 'polypeptide(L)'
;RLTQEKYLADPVYKFMTDKQLEEARQQVQVTARKILKPPPVMKIREPIDDVISDDPGLKGFDTAKFVITDTTFSRNNRNRTILIRDVDGKLKAADWTTRHFMNQTFFPMEGRDLETPLMLGDDEYFEQVLNREQYEFILSRACIQFEPDD
;
A
#
# COMPACT_ATOMS: atom_id res chain seq x y z
N ARG A 1 -7.15 -9.64 -12.48
CA ARG A 1 -7.62 -9.00 -13.74
C ARG A 1 -6.43 -8.23 -14.29
N LEU A 2 -5.82 -8.73 -15.37
CA LEU A 2 -4.78 -8.12 -16.23
C LEU A 2 -3.51 -7.60 -15.53
N THR A 3 -2.50 -8.47 -15.44
CA THR A 3 -1.10 -8.08 -15.53
C THR A 3 -0.90 -7.31 -16.85
N GLN A 4 -0.74 -5.99 -16.79
CA GLN A 4 -0.23 -5.24 -17.94
C GLN A 4 1.24 -5.61 -18.11
N GLU A 5 1.50 -6.65 -18.90
CA GLU A 5 2.79 -6.84 -19.54
C GLU A 5 3.08 -5.55 -20.31
N LYS A 6 4.11 -4.80 -19.90
CA LYS A 6 4.64 -3.69 -20.69
C LYS A 6 5.20 -4.31 -21.98
N TYR A 7 4.36 -4.38 -23.00
CA TYR A 7 4.78 -4.78 -24.34
C TYR A 7 5.92 -3.85 -24.77
N LEU A 8 7.02 -4.45 -25.23
CA LEU A 8 8.09 -3.72 -25.89
C LEU A 8 7.50 -3.03 -27.12
N ALA A 9 7.35 -1.71 -27.06
CA ALA A 9 6.96 -0.91 -28.20
C ALA A 9 8.16 -0.68 -29.12
N ASP A 10 7.91 -0.55 -30.41
CA ASP A 10 8.96 -0.24 -31.38
C ASP A 10 9.64 1.10 -31.03
N PRO A 11 10.99 1.17 -31.08
CA PRO A 11 11.72 2.38 -30.73
C PRO A 11 11.45 3.49 -31.76
N VAL A 12 11.19 4.70 -31.26
CA VAL A 12 10.94 5.89 -32.10
C VAL A 12 12.24 6.68 -32.27
N TYR A 13 12.76 6.71 -33.49
CA TYR A 13 13.93 7.51 -33.84
C TYR A 13 13.53 8.95 -34.18
N LYS A 14 14.33 9.92 -33.72
CA LYS A 14 14.16 11.34 -34.01
C LYS A 14 15.50 11.96 -34.37
N PHE A 15 15.54 12.73 -35.45
CA PHE A 15 16.70 13.56 -35.79
C PHE A 15 16.67 14.82 -34.92
N MET A 16 17.77 15.11 -34.24
CA MET A 16 17.90 16.25 -33.33
C MET A 16 19.14 17.05 -33.67
N THR A 17 19.08 18.37 -33.48
CA THR A 17 20.26 19.24 -33.47
C THR A 17 20.96 19.16 -32.10
N ASP A 18 22.21 19.61 -32.01
CA ASP A 18 22.98 19.59 -30.74
C ASP A 18 22.24 20.31 -29.61
N LYS A 19 21.58 21.43 -29.92
CA LYS A 19 20.77 22.18 -28.94
C LYS A 19 19.58 21.37 -28.43
N GLN A 20 18.84 20.70 -29.35
CA GLN A 20 17.70 19.85 -28.98
C GLN A 20 18.12 18.63 -28.16
N LEU A 21 19.29 18.05 -28.46
CA LEU A 21 19.85 16.95 -27.69
C LEU A 21 20.16 17.36 -26.25
N GLU A 22 20.74 18.54 -26.06
CA GLU A 22 21.07 19.05 -24.72
C GLU A 22 19.80 19.36 -23.91
N GLU A 23 18.79 19.98 -24.52
CA GLU A 23 17.48 20.20 -23.89
C GLU A 23 16.82 18.87 -23.49
N ALA A 24 16.86 17.85 -24.35
CA ALA A 24 16.34 16.52 -24.05
C ALA A 24 17.07 15.86 -22.87
N ARG A 25 18.41 15.96 -22.81
CA ARG A 25 19.21 15.47 -21.68
C ARG A 25 18.84 16.16 -20.38
N GLN A 26 18.63 17.46 -20.39
CA GLN A 26 18.20 18.21 -19.22
C GLN A 26 16.82 17.77 -18.73
N GLN A 27 15.87 17.56 -19.65
CA GLN A 27 14.54 17.03 -19.29
C GLN A 27 14.62 15.64 -18.66
N VAL A 28 15.48 14.76 -19.20
CA VAL A 28 15.73 13.43 -18.63
C VAL A 28 16.35 13.55 -17.23
N GLN A 29 17.33 14.43 -17.01
CA GLN A 29 17.91 14.65 -15.68
C GLN A 29 16.89 15.15 -14.67
N VAL A 30 16.02 16.10 -15.05
CA VAL A 30 14.96 16.60 -14.17
C VAL A 30 13.99 15.48 -13.81
N THR A 31 13.66 14.61 -14.77
CA THR A 31 12.77 13.47 -14.56
C THR A 31 13.43 12.41 -13.66
N ALA A 32 14.70 12.09 -13.91
CA ALA A 32 15.49 11.16 -13.09
C ALA A 32 15.56 11.64 -11.62
N ARG A 33 15.78 12.94 -11.39
CA ARG A 33 15.76 13.52 -10.03
C ARG A 33 14.40 13.41 -9.34
N LYS A 34 13.29 13.44 -10.09
CA LYS A 34 11.95 13.25 -9.52
C LYS A 34 11.70 11.79 -9.13
N ILE A 35 12.23 10.85 -9.90
CA ILE A 35 12.11 9.41 -9.65
C ILE A 35 13.00 9.00 -8.47
N LEU A 36 14.22 9.55 -8.36
CA LEU A 36 15.18 9.28 -7.28
C LEU A 36 14.83 9.96 -5.94
N LYS A 37 13.56 10.22 -5.66
CA LYS A 37 13.17 10.76 -4.36
C LYS A 37 13.11 9.61 -3.35
N PRO A 38 13.86 9.66 -2.24
CA PRO A 38 13.80 8.63 -1.24
C PRO A 38 12.41 8.62 -0.57
N PRO A 39 11.90 7.45 -0.16
CA PRO A 39 10.68 7.37 0.63
C PRO A 39 10.86 8.08 1.98
N PRO A 40 9.79 8.67 2.55
CA PRO A 40 9.86 9.31 3.86
C PRO A 40 10.04 8.26 4.97
N VAL A 41 11.01 8.49 5.86
CA VAL A 41 11.21 7.66 7.05
C VAL A 41 10.27 8.14 8.14
N MET A 42 9.36 7.28 8.60
CA MET A 42 8.43 7.57 9.69
C MET A 42 8.75 6.70 10.92
N LYS A 43 8.20 7.09 12.07
CA LYS A 43 8.23 6.26 13.27
C LYS A 43 7.10 5.22 13.19
N ILE A 44 7.33 4.06 13.77
CA ILE A 44 6.32 3.01 13.92
C ILE A 44 5.10 3.60 14.64
N ARG A 45 3.92 3.36 14.09
CA ARG A 45 2.64 3.81 14.65
C ARG A 45 2.24 3.04 15.90
N GLU A 46 1.49 3.70 16.78
CA GLU A 46 0.91 3.06 17.97
C GLU A 46 -0.36 2.27 17.59
N PRO A 47 -0.64 1.13 18.25
CA PRO A 47 -1.87 0.37 18.04
C PRO A 47 -3.09 1.20 18.42
N ILE A 48 -4.20 1.01 17.70
CA ILE A 48 -5.46 1.72 17.95
C ILE A 48 -6.38 0.81 18.78
N ASP A 49 -6.74 1.26 19.99
CA ASP A 49 -7.66 0.56 20.88
C ASP A 49 -8.84 1.45 21.34
N ASP A 50 -9.32 2.31 20.44
CA ASP A 50 -10.41 3.23 20.73
C ASP A 50 -11.78 2.54 20.68
N VAL A 51 -12.44 2.43 21.84
CA VAL A 51 -13.83 1.95 21.96
C VAL A 51 -14.78 3.14 21.92
N ILE A 52 -15.73 3.11 20.98
CA ILE A 52 -16.69 4.19 20.72
C ILE A 52 -17.99 3.99 21.50
N SER A 53 -18.51 2.76 21.50
CA SER A 53 -19.76 2.40 22.18
C SER A 53 -19.70 0.98 22.74
N ASP A 54 -20.36 0.76 23.87
CA ASP A 54 -20.55 -0.55 24.48
C ASP A 54 -22.05 -0.77 24.71
N ASP A 55 -22.62 -1.74 24.00
CA ASP A 55 -24.05 -2.05 24.00
C ASP A 55 -24.23 -3.53 24.38
N PRO A 56 -24.36 -3.85 25.68
CA PRO A 56 -24.43 -5.23 26.17
C PRO A 56 -25.61 -6.04 25.64
N GLY A 57 -26.70 -5.36 25.23
CA GLY A 57 -27.89 -6.02 24.67
C GLY A 57 -27.66 -6.65 23.28
N LEU A 58 -26.56 -6.31 22.62
CA LEU A 58 -26.15 -6.88 21.34
C LEU A 58 -25.10 -7.98 21.48
N LYS A 59 -24.75 -8.35 22.72
CA LYS A 59 -23.83 -9.44 22.98
C LYS A 59 -24.42 -10.77 22.52
N GLY A 60 -23.68 -11.49 21.68
CA GLY A 60 -24.14 -12.78 21.13
C GLY A 60 -25.27 -12.66 20.10
N PHE A 61 -25.50 -11.46 19.54
CA PHE A 61 -26.44 -11.27 18.43
C PHE A 61 -25.99 -12.01 17.17
N ASP A 62 -24.68 -12.03 16.90
CA ASP A 62 -24.06 -12.77 15.80
C ASP A 62 -22.78 -13.46 16.27
N THR A 63 -22.33 -14.44 15.48
CA THR A 63 -21.10 -15.21 15.62
C THR A 63 -19.89 -14.54 14.96
N ALA A 64 -20.12 -13.66 13.98
CA ALA A 64 -19.06 -12.97 13.24
C ALA A 64 -18.91 -11.50 13.65
N LYS A 65 -17.72 -10.95 13.44
CA LYS A 65 -17.45 -9.51 13.60
C LYS A 65 -17.87 -8.77 12.34
N PHE A 66 -18.52 -7.62 12.50
CA PHE A 66 -18.85 -6.75 11.36
C PHE A 66 -17.81 -5.66 11.20
N VAL A 67 -17.32 -5.45 9.98
CA VAL A 67 -16.44 -4.33 9.65
C VAL A 67 -17.22 -3.33 8.80
N ILE A 68 -17.32 -2.10 9.30
CA ILE A 68 -18.06 -1.01 8.67
C ILE A 68 -17.04 0.01 8.18
N THR A 69 -17.02 0.25 6.87
CA THR A 69 -16.07 1.16 6.23
C THR A 69 -16.82 2.30 5.55
N ASP A 70 -16.46 3.55 5.84
CA ASP A 70 -16.92 4.71 5.09
C ASP A 70 -16.26 4.74 3.71
N THR A 71 -17.04 4.71 2.62
CA THR A 71 -16.56 4.70 1.23
C THR A 71 -16.56 6.08 0.56
N THR A 72 -16.72 7.16 1.33
CA THR A 72 -16.70 8.52 0.80
C THR A 72 -15.39 8.83 0.06
N PHE A 73 -15.48 9.35 -1.16
CA PHE A 73 -14.32 9.59 -2.04
C PHE A 73 -13.43 10.78 -1.63
N SER A 74 -13.99 11.79 -0.96
CA SER A 74 -13.26 13.00 -0.54
C SER A 74 -12.33 12.76 0.67
N ARG A 75 -12.35 11.57 1.27
CA ARG A 75 -11.56 11.22 2.46
C ARG A 75 -10.27 10.50 2.05
N ASN A 76 -9.17 10.88 2.70
CA ASN A 76 -7.89 10.18 2.56
C ASN A 76 -7.95 8.81 3.27
N ASN A 77 -7.25 7.80 2.75
CA ASN A 77 -7.16 6.45 3.30
C ASN A 77 -6.66 6.43 4.76
N ARG A 78 -5.86 7.42 5.17
CA ARG A 78 -5.39 7.58 6.56
C ARG A 78 -6.45 8.11 7.54
N ASN A 79 -7.41 8.90 7.07
CA ASN A 79 -8.42 9.55 7.93
C ASN A 79 -9.83 8.97 7.74
N ARG A 80 -9.96 7.91 6.94
CA ARG A 80 -11.21 7.17 6.72
C ARG A 80 -11.70 6.53 8.02
N THR A 81 -13.00 6.59 8.29
CA THR A 81 -13.58 5.93 9.45
C THR A 81 -13.83 4.46 9.12
N ILE A 82 -13.20 3.57 9.89
CA ILE A 82 -13.39 2.12 9.80
C ILE A 82 -13.65 1.61 11.19
N LEU A 83 -14.81 0.98 11.37
CA LEU A 83 -15.30 0.52 12.66
C LEU A 83 -15.45 -1.00 12.64
N ILE A 84 -15.20 -1.62 13.79
CA ILE A 84 -15.43 -3.04 14.02
C ILE A 84 -16.48 -3.18 15.10
N ARG A 85 -17.54 -3.91 14.78
CA ARG A 85 -18.51 -4.40 15.75
C ARG A 85 -18.09 -5.79 16.20
N ASP A 86 -17.66 -5.89 17.46
CA ASP A 86 -17.28 -7.16 18.05
C ASP A 86 -18.50 -7.94 18.55
N VAL A 87 -18.36 -9.26 18.70
CA VAL A 87 -19.43 -10.17 19.15
C VAL A 87 -19.89 -9.89 20.58
N ASP A 88 -19.03 -9.24 21.37
CA ASP A 88 -19.32 -8.81 22.74
C ASP A 88 -20.28 -7.62 22.82
N GLY A 89 -20.66 -7.03 21.68
CA GLY A 89 -21.50 -5.85 21.65
C GLY A 89 -20.73 -4.55 21.83
N LYS A 90 -19.41 -4.54 21.55
CA LYS A 90 -18.58 -3.33 21.52
C LYS A 90 -18.37 -2.82 20.09
N LEU A 91 -18.47 -1.51 19.91
CA LEU A 91 -18.12 -0.81 18.68
C LEU A 91 -16.77 -0.11 18.89
N LYS A 92 -15.75 -0.53 18.15
CA LYS A 92 -14.39 0.00 18.26
C LYS A 92 -13.86 0.45 16.92
N ALA A 93 -12.82 1.29 16.94
CA ALA A 93 -12.04 1.59 15.75
C ALA A 93 -11.34 0.31 15.23
N ALA A 94 -11.16 0.24 13.92
CA ALA A 94 -10.45 -0.88 13.30
C ALA A 94 -8.95 -0.82 13.55
N ASP A 95 -8.35 -1.98 13.80
CA ASP A 95 -6.91 -2.16 13.85
C ASP A 95 -6.27 -1.86 12.48
N TRP A 96 -4.98 -1.53 12.48
CA TRP A 96 -4.20 -1.15 11.31
C TRP A 96 -4.21 -2.21 10.21
N THR A 97 -4.11 -3.49 10.56
CA THR A 97 -4.19 -4.59 9.58
C THR A 97 -5.57 -4.66 8.91
N THR A 98 -6.64 -4.55 9.70
CA THR A 98 -8.02 -4.56 9.16
C THR A 98 -8.26 -3.32 8.30
N ARG A 99 -7.74 -2.18 8.72
CA ARG A 99 -7.80 -0.92 7.97
C ARG A 99 -7.07 -1.02 6.64
N HIS A 100 -5.87 -1.59 6.63
CA HIS A 100 -5.11 -1.83 5.41
C HIS A 100 -5.89 -2.72 4.43
N PHE A 101 -6.43 -3.85 4.91
CA PHE A 101 -7.20 -4.78 4.10
C PHE A 101 -8.46 -4.13 3.51
N MET A 102 -9.24 -3.40 4.32
CA MET A 102 -10.46 -2.72 3.89
C MET A 102 -10.15 -1.61 2.88
N ASN A 103 -9.10 -0.82 3.13
CA ASN A 103 -8.65 0.20 2.18
C ASN A 103 -8.29 -0.41 0.82
N GLN A 104 -7.54 -1.52 0.79
CA GLN A 104 -7.18 -2.17 -0.48
C GLN A 104 -8.39 -2.83 -1.17
N THR A 105 -9.37 -3.31 -0.40
CA THR A 105 -10.60 -3.91 -0.93
C THR A 105 -11.50 -2.89 -1.62
N PHE A 106 -11.72 -1.73 -0.99
CA PHE A 106 -12.59 -0.68 -1.54
C PHE A 106 -11.86 0.28 -2.49
N PHE A 107 -10.57 0.51 -2.27
CA PHE A 107 -9.71 1.42 -3.03
C PHE A 107 -8.41 0.72 -3.43
N PRO A 108 -8.47 -0.19 -4.42
CA PRO A 108 -7.32 -0.99 -4.81
C PRO A 108 -6.19 -0.11 -5.35
N MET A 109 -5.03 -0.20 -4.71
CA MET A 109 -3.78 0.37 -5.21
C MET A 109 -3.11 -0.64 -6.14
N GLU A 110 -2.64 -0.17 -7.29
CA GLU A 110 -1.96 -1.01 -8.27
C GLU A 110 -0.69 -1.60 -7.68
N GLY A 111 -0.50 -2.91 -7.86
CA GLY A 111 0.66 -3.63 -7.37
C GLY A 111 0.63 -4.01 -5.88
N ARG A 112 -0.35 -3.56 -5.11
CA ARG A 112 -0.53 -3.94 -3.69
C ARG A 112 -1.43 -5.17 -3.57
N ASP A 113 -0.97 -6.18 -2.84
CA ASP A 113 -1.75 -7.40 -2.60
C ASP A 113 -2.58 -7.25 -1.30
N LEU A 114 -3.68 -8.00 -1.20
CA LEU A 114 -4.54 -8.02 0.00
C LEU A 114 -3.86 -8.72 1.18
N GLU A 115 -3.14 -9.80 0.89
CA GLU A 115 -2.34 -10.55 1.85
C GLU A 115 -0.87 -10.19 1.66
N THR A 116 -0.10 -10.30 2.75
CA THR A 116 1.34 -10.10 2.69
C THR A 116 1.97 -11.16 1.77
N PRO A 117 2.73 -10.75 0.73
CA PRO A 117 3.42 -11.68 -0.15
C PRO A 117 4.38 -12.59 0.64
N LEU A 118 4.46 -13.87 0.26
CA LEU A 118 5.29 -14.87 0.94
C LEU A 118 6.76 -14.42 1.09
N MET A 119 7.31 -13.75 0.09
CA MET A 119 8.69 -13.26 0.11
C MET A 119 8.98 -12.18 1.18
N LEU A 120 7.94 -11.58 1.77
CA LEU A 120 8.05 -10.59 2.85
C LEU A 120 7.57 -11.16 4.20
N GLY A 121 6.79 -12.24 4.20
CA GLY A 121 6.23 -12.84 5.41
C GLY A 121 6.94 -14.10 5.89
N ASP A 122 7.74 -14.74 5.05
CA ASP A 122 8.45 -15.98 5.36
C ASP A 122 9.97 -15.78 5.21
N ASP A 123 10.69 -16.07 6.29
CA ASP A 123 12.13 -15.88 6.41
C ASP A 123 12.91 -16.70 5.37
N GLU A 124 12.44 -17.90 5.02
CA GLU A 124 13.14 -18.76 4.06
C GLU A 124 13.13 -18.15 2.65
N TYR A 125 11.97 -17.63 2.23
CA TYR A 125 11.86 -16.98 0.93
C TYR A 125 12.56 -15.62 0.92
N PHE A 126 12.56 -14.91 2.04
CA PHE A 126 13.28 -13.66 2.18
C PHE A 126 14.79 -13.87 2.00
N GLU A 127 15.38 -14.83 2.70
CA GLU A 127 16.80 -15.18 2.56
C GLU A 127 17.16 -15.60 1.13
N GLN A 128 16.30 -16.36 0.46
CA GLN A 128 16.52 -16.75 -0.94
C GLN A 128 16.61 -15.55 -1.88
N VAL A 129 15.77 -14.53 -1.68
CA VAL A 129 15.78 -13.32 -2.53
C VAL A 129 16.99 -12.44 -2.21
N LEU A 130 17.42 -12.38 -0.95
CA LEU A 130 18.67 -11.72 -0.56
C LEU A 130 19.90 -12.40 -1.18
N ASN A 131 19.95 -13.74 -1.16
CA ASN A 131 21.01 -14.53 -1.78
C ASN A 131 21.08 -14.36 -3.31
N ARG A 132 19.97 -13.95 -3.94
CA ARG A 132 19.92 -13.61 -5.37
C ARG A 132 20.28 -12.16 -5.68
N GLU A 133 20.70 -11.39 -4.66
CA GLU A 133 21.06 -9.98 -4.76
C GLU A 133 19.91 -9.07 -5.26
N GLN A 134 18.66 -9.50 -5.10
CA GLN A 134 17.48 -8.78 -5.58
C GLN A 134 16.96 -7.74 -4.56
N TYR A 135 17.88 -6.96 -3.99
CA TYR A 135 17.56 -6.00 -2.92
C TYR A 135 16.62 -4.88 -3.39
N GLU A 136 16.85 -4.32 -4.58
CA GLU A 136 16.00 -3.27 -5.14
C GLU A 136 14.56 -3.75 -5.33
N PHE A 137 14.40 -5.01 -5.75
CA PHE A 137 13.09 -5.61 -5.97
C PHE A 137 12.31 -5.75 -4.66
N ILE A 138 12.95 -6.25 -3.59
CA ILE A 138 12.34 -6.34 -2.26
C ILE A 138 11.96 -4.95 -1.76
N LEU A 139 12.88 -3.98 -1.80
CA LEU A 139 12.63 -2.64 -1.30
C LEU A 139 11.49 -1.95 -2.06
N SER A 140 11.48 -2.08 -3.39
CA SER A 140 10.41 -1.56 -4.25
C SER A 140 9.07 -2.21 -3.91
N ARG A 141 9.05 -3.52 -3.65
CA ARG A 141 7.81 -4.20 -3.26
C ARG A 141 7.35 -3.78 -1.88
N ALA A 142 8.24 -3.69 -0.90
CA ALA A 142 7.90 -3.28 0.46
C ALA A 142 7.27 -1.89 0.48
N CYS A 143 7.79 -0.95 -0.32
CA CYS A 143 7.23 0.39 -0.47
C CYS A 143 5.82 0.42 -1.08
N ILE A 144 5.42 -0.59 -1.85
CA ILE A 144 4.08 -0.71 -2.44
C ILE A 144 3.14 -1.46 -1.48
N GLN A 145 3.66 -2.49 -0.81
CA GLN A 145 2.88 -3.38 0.03
C GLN A 145 2.52 -2.76 1.38
N PHE A 146 3.46 -2.07 2.01
CA PHE A 146 3.31 -1.53 3.36
C PHE A 146 3.22 -0.01 3.38
N GLU A 147 2.65 0.52 4.46
CA GLU A 147 2.70 1.96 4.73
C GLU A 147 4.07 2.29 5.38
N PRO A 148 4.59 3.52 5.21
CA PRO A 148 5.92 3.87 5.72
C PRO A 148 6.03 3.91 7.26
N ASP A 149 4.91 3.82 7.97
CA ASP A 149 4.79 3.81 9.43
C ASP A 149 4.37 2.43 10.00
N ASP A 150 4.31 1.41 9.15
CA ASP A 150 4.01 0.00 9.51
C ASP A 150 5.25 -0.73 10.09
#